data_AF-A0A416R4S0-F1
#
_entry.id   AF-A0A416R4S0-F1
#
_cell.length_a   1.000
_cell.length_b   1.000
_cell.length_c   1.000
_cell.angle_alpha   90.00
_cell.angle_beta   90.00
_cell.angle_gamma   90.00
#
_symmetry.space_group_name_H-M   'P 1'
#
loop_
_entity.id
_entity.type
_entity.pdbx_description
1 polymer ?
#
loop_
_entity_poly.entity_id
_entity_poly.type
_entity_poly.pdbx_seq_one_letter_code
_entity_poly.pdbx_strand_id
1 'polypeptide(L)'
;MKPWMEEFIRQCLVKIPDLLYQKRLTTELSDHLASLYEDLEAEGLPAGQAQALALEHMGSPEELSRQLYDRWRRHVRSPRYVLSQLTLTCCLMGLTFLLVYLTLGAAGLTHDAAPGLSMAGNPVLTGAVGALLFLLPFSLGTFWLTRRFQGHTSPRRMVLLGLLLAWVGQLCLFLLMGALLYGIPLQEPAALLARISGGGDPIAPWFTPGYLLLTLAGCGLFSLLAPPLFERRQKV
;
A
#
# COMPACT_ATOMS: atom_id res chain seq x y z
N MET A 1 -25.07 3.40 18.81
CA MET A 1 -25.16 4.74 18.20
C MET A 1 -26.60 4.98 17.79
N LYS A 2 -27.13 6.18 18.00
CA LYS A 2 -28.52 6.50 17.63
C LYS A 2 -28.63 6.67 16.10
N PRO A 3 -29.74 6.28 15.45
CA PRO A 3 -29.88 6.32 13.98
C PRO A 3 -29.64 7.70 13.35
N TRP A 4 -30.02 8.78 14.04
CA TRP A 4 -29.82 10.14 13.55
C TRP A 4 -28.34 10.56 13.54
N MET A 5 -27.53 10.06 14.49
CA MET A 5 -26.08 10.32 14.51
C MET A 5 -25.41 9.62 13.34
N GLU A 6 -25.83 8.38 13.05
CA GLU A 6 -25.30 7.61 11.91
C GLU A 6 -25.56 8.33 10.58
N GLU A 7 -26.78 8.84 10.39
CA GLU A 7 -27.15 9.57 9.18
C GLU A 7 -26.31 10.85 9.02
N PHE A 8 -26.19 11.64 10.08
CA PHE A 8 -25.38 12.86 10.06
C PHE A 8 -23.90 12.58 9.76
N ILE A 9 -23.30 11.59 10.44
CA ILE A 9 -21.91 11.20 10.23
C ILE A 9 -21.70 10.69 8.81
N ARG A 10 -22.63 9.90 8.28
CA ARG A 10 -22.57 9.39 6.91
C ARG A 10 -22.53 10.54 5.89
N GLN A 11 -23.36 11.56 6.08
CA GLN A 11 -23.37 12.75 5.22
C GLN A 11 -22.04 13.52 5.30
N CYS A 12 -21.50 13.67 6.51
CA CYS A 12 -20.22 14.34 6.74
C CYS A 12 -19.05 13.62 6.03
N LEU A 13 -19.02 12.29 6.07
CA LEU A 13 -17.88 11.48 5.61
C LEU A 13 -17.96 11.04 4.16
N VAL A 14 -19.05 11.32 3.44
CA VAL A 14 -19.33 10.80 2.09
C VAL A 14 -18.23 11.08 1.06
N LYS A 15 -17.48 12.17 1.21
CA LYS A 15 -16.43 12.61 0.27
C LYS A 15 -15.05 11.98 0.54
N ILE A 16 -14.87 11.33 1.68
CA ILE A 16 -13.58 10.75 2.08
C ILE A 16 -13.55 9.29 1.60
N PRO A 17 -12.58 8.85 0.80
CA PRO A 17 -12.55 7.47 0.31
C PRO A 17 -11.84 6.47 1.24
N ASP A 18 -11.03 6.95 2.19
CA ASP A 18 -10.26 6.09 3.10
C ASP A 18 -11.16 5.57 4.23
N LEU A 19 -11.54 4.29 4.16
CA LEU A 19 -12.39 3.63 5.16
C LEU A 19 -11.78 3.59 6.57
N LEU A 20 -10.46 3.49 6.70
CA LEU A 20 -9.84 3.51 8.04
C LEU A 20 -9.91 4.91 8.63
N TYR A 21 -9.70 5.93 7.80
CA TYR A 21 -9.86 7.31 8.21
C TYR A 21 -11.32 7.65 8.53
N GLN A 22 -12.27 7.17 7.72
CA GLN A 22 -13.70 7.27 8.01
C GLN A 22 -14.02 6.63 9.36
N LYS A 23 -13.59 5.39 9.61
CA LYS A 23 -13.86 4.68 10.87
C LYS A 23 -13.40 5.49 12.09
N ARG A 24 -12.19 6.06 12.01
CA ARG A 24 -11.67 6.94 13.07
C ARG A 24 -12.55 8.18 13.26
N LEU A 25 -12.90 8.87 12.17
CA LEU A 25 -13.77 10.04 12.24
C LEU A 25 -15.19 9.72 12.69
N THR A 26 -15.71 8.54 12.36
CA THR A 26 -17.01 8.06 12.85
C THR A 26 -17.00 7.98 14.36
N THR A 27 -15.94 7.43 14.96
CA THR A 27 -15.78 7.39 16.42
C THR A 27 -15.65 8.80 17.00
N GLU A 28 -14.77 9.65 16.46
CA GLU A 28 -14.59 11.02 16.96
C GLU A 28 -15.90 11.83 16.91
N LEU A 29 -16.66 11.72 15.80
CA LEU A 29 -17.94 12.43 15.65
C LEU A 29 -19.05 11.81 16.50
N SER A 30 -19.08 10.49 16.65
CA SER A 30 -20.09 9.83 17.49
C SER A 30 -19.89 10.20 18.96
N ASP A 31 -18.64 10.23 19.41
CA ASP A 31 -18.32 10.55 20.81
C ASP A 31 -18.67 12.01 21.12
N HIS A 32 -18.38 12.93 20.19
CA HIS A 32 -18.73 14.34 20.38
C HIS A 32 -20.24 14.58 20.36
N LEU A 33 -20.97 13.97 19.42
CA LEU A 33 -22.43 14.04 19.36
C LEU A 33 -23.10 13.40 20.57
N ALA A 34 -22.55 12.30 21.09
CA ALA A 34 -23.06 11.65 22.30
C ALA A 34 -22.86 12.55 23.51
N SER A 35 -21.65 13.13 23.69
CA SER A 35 -21.38 14.07 24.78
C SER A 35 -22.31 15.28 24.74
N LEU A 36 -22.43 15.96 23.59
CA LEU A 36 -23.33 17.12 23.45
C LEU A 36 -24.78 16.76 23.77
N TYR A 37 -25.23 15.60 23.30
CA TYR A 37 -26.59 15.14 23.55
C TYR A 37 -26.83 14.81 25.03
N GLU A 38 -25.87 14.16 25.71
CA GLU A 38 -25.94 13.83 27.13
C GLU A 38 -25.93 15.09 28.01
N ASP A 39 -25.10 16.08 27.66
CA ASP A 39 -25.06 17.38 28.34
C ASP A 39 -26.42 18.10 28.23
N LEU A 40 -27.04 18.10 27.04
CA LEU A 40 -28.35 18.72 26.82
C LEU A 40 -29.49 17.96 27.53
N GLU A 41 -29.42 16.62 27.62
CA GLU A 41 -30.37 15.86 28.44
C GLU A 41 -30.18 16.13 29.94
N ALA A 42 -28.94 16.30 30.41
CA ALA A 42 -28.65 16.65 31.79
C ALA A 42 -29.17 18.05 32.17
N GLU A 43 -29.24 18.97 31.20
CA GLU A 43 -29.91 20.28 31.33
C GLU A 43 -31.45 20.19 31.36
N GLY A 44 -32.01 18.98 31.23
CA GLY A 44 -33.44 18.71 31.31
C GLY A 44 -34.21 18.87 30.00
N LEU A 45 -33.51 18.97 28.86
CA LEU A 45 -34.16 19.06 27.56
C LEU A 45 -34.78 17.72 27.15
N PRO A 46 -35.97 17.71 26.54
CA PRO A 46 -36.55 16.49 25.99
C PRO A 46 -35.72 15.99 24.81
N ALA A 47 -35.62 14.67 24.66
CA ALA A 47 -34.76 13.99 23.68
C ALA A 47 -34.83 14.54 22.25
N GLY A 48 -36.01 14.94 21.76
CA GLY A 48 -36.17 15.51 20.41
C GLY A 48 -35.56 16.92 20.26
N GLN A 49 -35.64 17.74 21.31
CA GLN A 49 -35.02 19.08 21.32
C GLN A 49 -33.51 18.97 21.53
N ALA A 50 -33.05 18.11 22.45
CA ALA A 50 -31.63 17.83 22.65
C ALA A 50 -30.96 17.34 21.35
N GLN A 51 -31.62 16.48 20.57
CA GLN A 51 -31.14 16.07 19.25
C GLN A 51 -31.02 17.25 18.28
N ALA A 52 -32.07 18.06 18.14
CA ALA A 52 -32.08 19.17 17.19
C ALA A 52 -30.97 20.19 17.53
N LEU A 53 -30.81 20.51 18.81
CA LEU A 53 -29.82 21.46 19.29
C LEU A 53 -28.40 20.92 19.18
N ALA A 54 -28.18 19.62 19.42
CA ALA A 54 -26.89 18.96 19.19
C ALA A 54 -26.49 19.01 17.70
N LEU A 55 -27.44 18.80 16.78
CA LEU A 55 -27.20 18.90 15.33
C LEU A 55 -26.95 20.35 14.90
N GLU A 56 -27.71 21.30 15.45
CA GLU A 56 -27.49 22.74 15.21
C GLU A 56 -26.11 23.18 15.67
N HIS A 57 -25.65 22.69 16.82
CA HIS A 57 -24.32 22.98 17.37
C HIS A 57 -23.19 22.43 16.48
N MET A 58 -23.38 21.27 15.87
CA MET A 58 -22.43 20.70 14.89
C MET A 58 -22.40 21.48 13.58
N GLY A 59 -23.44 22.27 13.28
CA GLY A 59 -23.57 23.06 12.07
C GLY A 59 -23.94 22.24 10.84
N SER A 60 -23.69 22.81 9.65
CA SER A 60 -24.10 22.18 8.40
C SER A 60 -23.23 20.96 8.05
N PRO A 61 -23.83 19.81 7.70
CA PRO A 61 -23.08 18.61 7.33
C PRO A 61 -22.24 18.83 6.07
N GLU A 62 -22.66 19.70 5.13
CA GLU A 62 -21.87 19.99 3.93
C GLU A 62 -20.61 20.82 4.22
N GLU A 63 -20.63 21.75 5.17
CA GLU A 63 -19.43 22.50 5.57
C GLU A 63 -18.49 21.60 6.34
N LEU A 64 -19.01 20.82 7.30
CA LEU A 64 -18.19 19.87 8.06
C LEU A 64 -17.54 18.84 7.12
N SER A 65 -18.30 18.34 6.13
CA SER A 65 -17.76 17.44 5.10
C SER A 65 -16.61 18.06 4.31
N ARG A 66 -16.74 19.33 3.90
CA ARG A 66 -15.68 20.06 3.19
C ARG A 66 -14.43 20.19 4.06
N GLN A 67 -14.60 20.61 5.32
CA GLN A 67 -13.49 20.79 6.26
C GLN A 67 -12.76 19.47 6.55
N LEU A 68 -13.50 18.39 6.81
CA LEU A 68 -12.93 17.06 7.06
C LEU A 68 -12.21 16.52 5.83
N TYR A 69 -12.77 16.72 4.64
CA TYR A 69 -12.13 16.33 3.39
C TYR A 69 -10.82 17.09 3.14
N ASP A 70 -10.78 18.40 3.41
CA ASP A 70 -9.55 19.19 3.29
C ASP A 70 -8.50 18.83 4.34
N ARG A 71 -8.93 18.47 5.56
CA ARG A 71 -8.04 17.93 6.59
C ARG A 71 -7.45 16.59 6.17
N TRP A 72 -8.25 15.69 5.61
CA TRP A 72 -7.80 14.42 5.05
C TRP A 72 -6.78 14.63 3.92
N ARG A 73 -7.06 15.52 2.96
CA ARG A 73 -6.13 15.81 1.86
C ARG A 73 -4.79 16.35 2.35
N ARG A 74 -4.79 17.23 3.35
CA ARG A 74 -3.56 17.72 3.99
C ARG A 74 -2.79 16.60 4.69
N HIS A 75 -3.50 15.69 5.36
CA HIS A 75 -2.88 14.54 6.02
C HIS A 75 -2.19 13.61 5.01
N VAL A 76 -2.88 13.25 3.92
CA VAL A 76 -2.35 12.36 2.86
C VAL A 76 -1.12 12.95 2.16
N ARG A 77 -1.02 14.28 2.09
CA ARG A 77 0.12 15.01 1.51
C ARG A 77 1.26 15.26 2.49
N SER A 78 1.06 14.96 3.78
CA SER A 78 2.10 15.22 4.78
C SER A 78 3.31 14.31 4.54
N PRO A 79 4.55 14.82 4.67
CA PRO A 79 5.75 14.03 4.38
C PRO A 79 5.86 12.81 5.31
N ARG A 80 5.40 12.95 6.56
CA ARG A 80 5.35 11.83 7.52
C ARG A 80 4.41 10.72 7.05
N TYR A 81 3.24 11.07 6.54
CA TYR A 81 2.31 10.08 6.00
C TYR A 81 2.88 9.42 4.74
N VAL A 82 3.41 10.20 3.81
CA VAL A 82 4.01 9.69 2.57
C VAL A 82 5.13 8.70 2.89
N LEU A 83 6.09 9.10 3.73
CA LEU A 83 7.21 8.24 4.12
C LEU A 83 6.71 6.97 4.83
N SER A 84 5.78 7.11 5.77
CA SER A 84 5.20 5.96 6.48
C SER A 84 4.53 4.97 5.52
N GLN A 85 3.72 5.45 4.57
CA GLN A 85 3.05 4.58 3.60
C GLN A 85 4.03 3.93 2.62
N LEU A 86 5.06 4.67 2.16
CA LEU A 86 6.10 4.10 1.30
C LEU A 86 6.88 2.99 2.01
N THR A 87 7.32 3.23 3.25
CA THR A 87 8.03 2.23 4.06
C THR A 87 7.15 1.02 4.35
N LEU A 88 5.90 1.23 4.78
CA LEU A 88 4.94 0.14 5.04
C LEU A 88 4.72 -0.72 3.79
N THR A 89 4.59 -0.09 2.62
CA THR A 89 4.39 -0.83 1.36
C THR A 89 5.65 -1.61 0.98
N CYS A 90 6.85 -1.06 1.17
CA CYS A 90 8.10 -1.80 0.96
C CYS A 90 8.18 -3.03 1.88
N CYS A 91 7.83 -2.88 3.16
CA CYS A 91 7.76 -4.01 4.09
C CYS A 91 6.74 -5.05 3.65
N LEU A 92 5.54 -4.62 3.23
CA LEU A 92 4.48 -5.52 2.76
C LEU A 92 4.93 -6.31 1.51
N MET A 93 5.58 -5.65 0.56
CA MET A 93 6.12 -6.29 -0.65
C MET A 93 7.25 -7.26 -0.30
N GLY A 94 8.18 -6.87 0.58
CA GLY A 94 9.26 -7.75 1.03
C GLY A 94 8.75 -9.00 1.77
N LEU A 95 7.76 -8.84 2.66
CA LEU A 95 7.12 -9.97 3.34
C LEU A 95 6.36 -10.88 2.37
N THR A 96 5.68 -10.30 1.38
CA THR A 96 4.98 -11.08 0.35
C THR A 96 5.97 -11.85 -0.52
N PHE A 97 7.09 -11.23 -0.90
CA PHE A 97 8.17 -11.89 -1.62
C PHE A 97 8.71 -13.09 -0.82
N LEU A 98 9.01 -12.89 0.47
CA LEU A 98 9.50 -13.95 1.35
C LEU A 98 8.48 -15.08 1.48
N LEU A 99 7.20 -14.75 1.67
CA LEU A 99 6.12 -15.73 1.80
C LEU A 99 6.01 -16.57 0.52
N VAL A 100 5.97 -15.93 -0.66
CA VAL A 100 5.93 -16.63 -1.94
C VAL A 100 7.12 -17.57 -2.07
N TYR A 101 8.33 -17.08 -1.78
CA TYR A 101 9.54 -17.89 -1.87
C TYR A 101 9.52 -19.11 -0.92
N LEU A 102 9.10 -18.93 0.34
CA LEU A 102 8.96 -20.01 1.31
C LEU A 102 7.88 -21.02 0.91
N THR A 103 6.75 -20.56 0.39
CA THR A 103 5.67 -21.46 -0.07
C THR A 103 6.11 -22.30 -1.28
N LEU A 104 6.88 -21.73 -2.20
CA LEU A 104 7.46 -22.47 -3.31
C LEU A 104 8.45 -23.53 -2.82
N GLY A 105 9.32 -23.18 -1.86
CA GLY A 105 10.24 -24.14 -1.24
C GLY A 105 9.52 -25.27 -0.53
N ALA A 106 8.45 -24.97 0.22
CA ALA A 106 7.61 -25.97 0.88
C ALA A 106 6.84 -26.86 -0.11
N ALA A 107 6.51 -26.34 -1.30
CA ALA A 107 5.92 -27.11 -2.39
C ALA A 107 6.94 -28.00 -3.15
N GLY A 108 8.21 -28.01 -2.71
CA GLY A 108 9.26 -28.84 -3.27
C GLY A 108 10.05 -28.19 -4.41
N LEU A 109 9.92 -26.87 -4.62
CA LEU A 109 10.77 -26.14 -5.56
C LEU A 109 12.19 -26.04 -4.96
N THR A 110 13.19 -26.53 -5.69
CA THR A 110 14.59 -26.49 -5.28
C THR A 110 15.44 -25.76 -6.33
N HIS A 111 16.62 -25.28 -5.94
CA HIS A 111 17.58 -24.77 -6.92
C HIS A 111 18.14 -25.92 -7.76
N ASP A 112 18.81 -26.87 -7.12
CA ASP A 112 19.48 -28.02 -7.74
C ASP A 112 19.35 -29.33 -6.92
N ALA A 113 18.74 -29.26 -5.73
CA ALA A 113 18.64 -30.39 -4.80
C ALA A 113 17.52 -31.39 -5.18
N ALA A 114 17.79 -32.68 -4.97
CA ALA A 114 16.82 -33.77 -5.04
C ALA A 114 16.55 -34.34 -3.63
N PRO A 115 15.31 -34.75 -3.29
CA PRO A 115 14.10 -34.75 -4.13
C PRO A 115 13.46 -33.34 -4.24
N GLY A 116 12.95 -32.99 -5.42
CA GLY A 116 12.31 -31.69 -5.65
C GLY A 116 12.20 -31.33 -7.14
N LEU A 117 11.44 -30.26 -7.43
CA LEU A 117 11.36 -29.63 -8.75
C LEU A 117 12.52 -28.64 -8.90
N SER A 118 13.59 -29.07 -9.56
CA SER A 118 14.80 -28.27 -9.75
C SER A 118 14.58 -27.12 -10.74
N MET A 119 14.96 -25.90 -10.35
CA MET A 119 15.06 -24.74 -11.23
C MET A 119 16.30 -24.81 -12.13
N ALA A 120 17.38 -25.43 -11.66
CA ALA A 120 18.61 -25.59 -12.42
C ALA A 120 18.36 -26.43 -13.68
N GLY A 121 18.71 -25.87 -14.83
CA GLY A 121 18.48 -26.49 -16.15
C GLY A 121 17.05 -26.34 -16.69
N ASN A 122 16.12 -25.70 -15.96
CA ASN A 122 14.76 -25.44 -16.43
C ASN A 122 14.48 -23.93 -16.57
N PRO A 123 14.71 -23.34 -17.76
CA PRO A 123 14.57 -21.90 -17.96
C PRO A 123 13.11 -21.43 -17.89
N VAL A 124 12.16 -22.28 -18.28
CA VAL A 124 10.72 -21.95 -18.22
C VAL A 124 10.27 -21.83 -16.77
N LEU A 125 10.64 -22.80 -15.94
CA LEU A 125 10.32 -22.79 -14.51
C LEU A 125 10.99 -21.60 -13.81
N THR A 126 12.27 -21.37 -14.07
CA THR A 126 13.03 -20.24 -13.51
C THR A 126 12.38 -18.89 -13.89
N GLY A 127 12.00 -18.73 -15.16
CA GLY A 127 11.29 -17.53 -15.63
C GLY A 127 9.92 -17.37 -14.96
N ALA A 128 9.15 -18.45 -14.81
CA ALA A 128 7.85 -18.43 -14.15
C ALA A 128 7.96 -18.03 -12.66
N VAL A 129 8.96 -18.56 -11.96
CA VAL A 129 9.25 -18.19 -10.56
C VAL A 129 9.62 -16.72 -10.45
N GLY A 130 10.52 -16.22 -11.32
CA GLY A 130 10.87 -14.81 -11.36
C GLY A 130 9.66 -13.91 -11.61
N ALA A 131 8.80 -14.28 -12.58
CA ALA A 131 7.57 -13.57 -12.87
C ALA A 131 6.62 -13.55 -11.67
N LEU A 132 6.43 -14.69 -10.99
CA LEU A 132 5.59 -14.78 -9.79
C LEU A 132 6.10 -13.90 -8.65
N LEU A 133 7.42 -13.94 -8.40
CA LEU A 133 8.10 -13.16 -7.36
C LEU A 133 8.06 -11.65 -7.63
N PHE A 134 7.87 -11.23 -8.88
CA PHE A 134 7.62 -9.83 -9.20
C PHE A 134 6.12 -9.50 -9.14
N LEU A 135 5.28 -10.23 -9.87
CA LEU A 135 3.88 -9.88 -10.08
C LEU A 135 3.08 -9.83 -8.78
N LEU A 136 3.23 -10.80 -7.88
CA LEU A 136 2.45 -10.83 -6.64
C LEU A 136 2.75 -9.64 -5.70
N PRO A 137 3.99 -9.43 -5.23
CA PRO A 137 4.29 -8.32 -4.34
C PRO A 137 4.05 -6.96 -5.01
N PHE A 138 4.45 -6.76 -6.27
CA PHE A 138 4.27 -5.46 -6.93
C PHE A 138 2.81 -5.15 -7.24
N SER A 139 1.97 -6.15 -7.56
CA SER A 139 0.52 -5.93 -7.72
C SER A 139 -0.13 -5.53 -6.39
N LEU A 140 0.24 -6.22 -5.30
CA LEU A 140 -0.25 -5.89 -3.95
C LEU A 140 0.19 -4.48 -3.53
N GLY A 141 1.45 -4.13 -3.74
CA GLY A 141 1.98 -2.80 -3.47
C GLY A 141 1.29 -1.71 -4.29
N THR A 142 1.06 -1.96 -5.58
CA THR A 142 0.32 -1.06 -6.47
C THR A 142 -1.10 -0.83 -5.95
N PHE A 143 -1.82 -1.89 -5.63
CA PHE A 143 -3.17 -1.82 -5.08
C PHE A 143 -3.22 -1.03 -3.76
N TRP A 144 -2.29 -1.31 -2.85
CA TRP A 144 -2.19 -0.63 -1.56
C TRP A 144 -1.92 0.88 -1.72
N LEU A 145 -0.88 1.24 -2.49
CA LEU A 145 -0.49 2.62 -2.72
C LEU A 145 -1.56 3.42 -3.46
N THR A 146 -2.22 2.80 -4.44
CA THR A 146 -3.32 3.43 -5.18
C THR A 146 -4.45 3.82 -4.24
N ARG A 147 -4.77 2.97 -3.24
CA ARG A 147 -5.78 3.30 -2.22
C ARG A 147 -5.34 4.40 -1.27
N ARG A 148 -4.08 4.42 -0.86
CA ARG A 148 -3.56 5.39 0.14
C ARG A 148 -3.33 6.77 -0.45
N PHE A 149 -2.92 6.86 -1.70
CA PHE A 149 -2.59 8.13 -2.33
C PHE A 149 -3.70 8.75 -3.18
N GLN A 150 -4.95 8.27 -3.09
CA GLN A 150 -6.08 8.83 -3.86
C GLN A 150 -6.27 10.35 -3.64
N GLY A 151 -5.98 10.87 -2.45
CA GLY A 151 -6.08 12.30 -2.12
C GLY A 151 -4.85 13.14 -2.48
N HIS A 152 -3.80 12.51 -3.01
CA HIS A 152 -2.55 13.17 -3.38
C HIS A 152 -2.70 13.93 -4.72
N THR A 153 -1.89 14.96 -4.95
CA THR A 153 -1.91 15.74 -6.22
C THR A 153 -1.50 14.90 -7.43
N SER A 154 -0.58 13.97 -7.21
CA SER A 154 -0.03 13.09 -8.24
C SER A 154 0.01 11.63 -7.76
N PRO A 155 -1.14 10.94 -7.66
CA PRO A 155 -1.23 9.58 -7.10
C PRO A 155 -0.33 8.59 -7.86
N ARG A 156 -0.35 8.62 -9.19
CA ARG A 156 0.47 7.73 -10.04
C ARG A 156 1.97 7.88 -9.78
N ARG A 157 2.46 9.11 -9.57
CA ARG A 157 3.88 9.35 -9.25
C ARG A 157 4.26 8.77 -7.89
N MET A 158 3.36 8.81 -6.91
CA MET A 158 3.61 8.22 -5.60
C MET A 158 3.60 6.69 -5.64
N VAL A 159 2.69 6.11 -6.44
CA VAL A 159 2.70 4.66 -6.71
C VAL A 159 4.02 4.26 -7.36
N LEU A 160 4.41 4.93 -8.45
CA LEU A 160 5.68 4.67 -9.13
C LEU A 160 6.87 4.79 -8.19
N LEU A 161 6.93 5.84 -7.37
CA LEU A 161 8.00 6.03 -6.39
C LEU A 161 8.10 4.87 -5.40
N GLY A 162 6.96 4.37 -4.88
CA GLY A 162 6.95 3.23 -3.98
C GLY A 162 7.39 1.93 -4.64
N LEU A 163 6.98 1.68 -5.89
CA LEU A 163 7.41 0.51 -6.65
C LEU A 163 8.91 0.57 -6.97
N LEU A 164 9.42 1.73 -7.39
CA LEU A 164 10.85 1.93 -7.66
C LEU A 164 11.68 1.78 -6.38
N LEU A 165 11.20 2.29 -5.24
CA LEU A 165 11.88 2.14 -3.95
C LEU A 165 12.01 0.65 -3.57
N ALA A 166 10.95 -0.13 -3.74
CA ALA A 166 11.00 -1.57 -3.49
C ALA A 166 11.89 -2.32 -4.48
N TRP A 167 11.85 -1.94 -5.77
CA TRP A 167 12.73 -2.49 -6.79
C TRP A 167 14.20 -2.24 -6.47
N VAL A 168 14.57 -1.00 -6.13
CA VAL A 168 15.94 -0.66 -5.68
C VAL A 168 16.29 -1.42 -4.40
N GLY A 169 15.36 -1.50 -3.43
CA GLY A 169 15.56 -2.26 -2.20
C GLY A 169 15.88 -3.73 -2.46
N GLN A 170 15.19 -4.37 -3.41
CA GLN A 170 15.46 -5.74 -3.84
C GLN A 170 16.87 -5.87 -4.46
N LEU A 171 17.27 -4.92 -5.32
CA LEU A 171 18.63 -4.90 -5.87
C LEU A 171 19.68 -4.80 -4.77
N CYS A 172 19.52 -3.86 -3.84
CA CYS A 172 20.44 -3.66 -2.73
C CYS A 172 20.54 -4.92 -1.87
N LEU A 173 19.42 -5.60 -1.61
CA LEU A 173 19.41 -6.84 -0.85
C LEU A 173 20.20 -7.95 -1.56
N PHE A 174 20.01 -8.14 -2.86
CA PHE A 174 20.77 -9.15 -3.61
C PHE A 174 22.26 -8.81 -3.69
N LEU A 175 22.63 -7.54 -3.85
CA LEU A 175 24.03 -7.12 -3.80
C LEU A 175 24.66 -7.37 -2.41
N LEU A 176 23.92 -7.09 -1.33
CA LEU A 176 24.34 -7.38 0.04
C LEU A 176 24.53 -8.89 0.27
N MET A 177 23.56 -9.70 -0.15
CA MET A 177 23.66 -11.15 -0.05
C MET A 177 24.80 -11.71 -0.89
N GLY A 178 24.97 -11.23 -2.13
CA GLY A 178 26.06 -11.63 -3.01
C GLY A 178 27.43 -11.23 -2.46
N ALA A 179 27.54 -10.05 -1.85
CA ALA A 179 28.79 -9.63 -1.20
C ALA A 179 29.17 -10.55 -0.04
N LEU A 180 28.18 -10.92 0.78
CA LEU A 180 28.38 -11.85 1.89
C LEU A 180 28.74 -13.27 1.42
N LEU A 181 28.09 -13.76 0.36
CA LEU A 181 28.24 -15.15 -0.10
C LEU A 181 29.46 -15.36 -1.00
N TYR A 182 29.84 -14.37 -1.80
CA TYR A 182 30.94 -14.47 -2.76
C TYR A 182 32.21 -13.74 -2.32
N GLY A 183 32.16 -13.01 -1.19
CA GLY A 183 33.29 -12.22 -0.70
C GLY A 183 33.68 -11.05 -1.60
N ILE A 184 32.81 -10.66 -2.54
CA ILE A 184 33.04 -9.54 -3.45
C ILE A 184 32.60 -8.25 -2.73
N PRO A 185 33.45 -7.22 -2.61
CA PRO A 185 33.10 -6.00 -1.88
C PRO A 185 31.96 -5.23 -2.57
N LEU A 186 31.12 -4.57 -1.78
CA LEU A 186 30.02 -3.72 -2.30
C LEU A 186 30.49 -2.52 -3.15
N GLN A 187 31.79 -2.19 -3.04
CA GLN A 187 32.45 -1.16 -3.84
C GLN A 187 32.64 -1.59 -5.30
N GLU A 188 32.48 -2.89 -5.60
CA GLU A 188 32.55 -3.47 -6.95
C GLU A 188 31.18 -3.99 -7.41
N PRO A 189 30.17 -3.11 -7.56
CA PRO A 189 28.81 -3.54 -7.89
C PRO A 189 28.72 -4.19 -9.27
N ALA A 190 29.61 -3.85 -10.20
CA ALA A 190 29.66 -4.47 -11.52
C ALA A 190 30.07 -5.95 -11.45
N ALA A 191 31.04 -6.30 -10.61
CA ALA A 191 31.49 -7.67 -10.41
C ALA A 191 30.40 -8.51 -9.72
N LEU A 192 29.73 -7.94 -8.70
CA LEU A 192 28.58 -8.55 -8.04
C LEU A 192 27.41 -8.78 -9.01
N LEU A 193 27.05 -7.77 -9.80
CA LEU A 193 25.98 -7.90 -10.78
C LEU A 193 26.33 -8.93 -11.85
N ALA A 194 27.56 -8.93 -12.38
CA ALA A 194 27.98 -9.93 -13.35
C ALA A 194 27.89 -11.35 -12.78
N ARG A 195 28.20 -11.53 -11.48
CA ARG A 195 28.11 -12.82 -10.80
C ARG A 195 26.66 -13.29 -10.64
N ILE A 196 25.81 -12.45 -10.07
CA ILE A 196 24.42 -12.81 -9.73
C ILE A 196 23.55 -12.87 -11.00
N SER A 197 23.79 -11.98 -11.98
CA SER A 197 22.93 -11.85 -13.16
C SER A 197 23.26 -12.77 -14.33
N GLY A 198 24.30 -13.60 -14.20
CA GLY A 198 24.70 -14.58 -15.21
C GLY A 198 23.66 -15.66 -15.50
N GLY A 199 22.60 -15.77 -14.69
CA GLY A 199 21.58 -16.80 -14.80
C GLY A 199 22.01 -18.11 -14.13
N GLY A 200 21.12 -18.71 -13.35
CA GLY A 200 21.44 -19.94 -12.61
C GLY A 200 22.29 -19.73 -11.35
N ASP A 201 22.42 -18.49 -10.87
CA ASP A 201 23.00 -18.21 -9.54
C ASP A 201 22.12 -18.83 -8.43
N PRO A 202 22.70 -19.50 -7.42
CA PRO A 202 21.93 -20.18 -6.37
C PRO A 202 21.14 -19.22 -5.47
N ILE A 203 21.48 -17.94 -5.42
CA ILE A 203 20.75 -16.93 -4.64
C ILE A 203 19.49 -16.49 -5.38
N ALA A 204 19.59 -16.27 -6.69
CA ALA A 204 18.51 -15.71 -7.49
C ALA A 204 18.63 -16.14 -8.98
N PRO A 205 18.28 -17.39 -9.32
CA PRO A 205 18.51 -17.94 -10.67
C PRO A 205 17.72 -17.20 -11.77
N TRP A 206 16.62 -16.52 -11.40
CA TRP A 206 15.80 -15.70 -12.29
C TRP A 206 16.33 -14.27 -12.50
N PHE A 207 17.34 -13.83 -11.74
CA PHE A 207 17.80 -12.44 -11.68
C PHE A 207 18.69 -12.04 -12.86
N THR A 208 18.18 -12.13 -14.07
CA THR A 208 18.91 -11.81 -15.30
C THR A 208 18.82 -10.32 -15.67
N PRO A 209 19.67 -9.79 -16.58
CA PRO A 209 19.50 -8.44 -17.11
C PRO A 209 18.12 -8.22 -17.75
N GLY A 210 17.58 -9.25 -18.41
CA GLY A 210 16.22 -9.23 -18.95
C GLY A 210 15.17 -9.06 -17.85
N TYR A 211 15.31 -9.81 -16.74
CA TYR A 211 14.44 -9.64 -15.57
C TYR A 211 14.51 -8.22 -15.01
N LEU A 212 15.71 -7.63 -14.88
CA LEU A 212 15.88 -6.27 -14.38
C LEU A 212 15.14 -5.23 -15.24
N LEU A 213 15.31 -5.30 -16.56
CA LEU A 213 14.66 -4.38 -17.49
C LEU A 213 13.14 -4.56 -17.51
N LEU A 214 12.67 -5.82 -17.52
CA LEU A 214 11.25 -6.14 -17.52
C LEU A 214 10.54 -5.71 -16.23
N THR A 215 11.17 -5.91 -15.08
CA THR A 215 10.61 -5.50 -13.78
C THR A 215 10.62 -3.98 -13.60
N LEU A 216 11.64 -3.29 -14.11
CA LEU A 216 11.66 -1.83 -14.16
C LEU A 216 10.53 -1.27 -15.04
N ALA A 217 10.36 -1.83 -16.24
CA ALA A 217 9.25 -1.49 -17.13
C ALA A 217 7.89 -1.83 -16.48
N GLY A 218 7.81 -2.95 -15.77
CA GLY A 218 6.65 -3.38 -15.01
C GLY A 218 6.25 -2.40 -13.91
N CYS A 219 7.21 -1.78 -13.21
CA CYS A 219 6.92 -0.71 -12.25
C CYS A 219 6.22 0.49 -12.93
N GLY A 220 6.70 0.87 -14.11
CA GLY A 220 6.06 1.89 -14.95
C GLY A 220 4.64 1.48 -15.33
N LEU A 221 4.46 0.27 -15.87
CA LEU A 221 3.15 -0.24 -16.30
C LEU A 221 2.14 -0.30 -15.15
N PHE A 222 2.52 -0.86 -14.00
CA PHE A 222 1.65 -0.92 -12.83
C PHE A 222 1.23 0.46 -12.33
N SER A 223 2.13 1.45 -12.37
CA SER A 223 1.79 2.83 -12.00
C SER A 223 0.81 3.50 -12.96
N LEU A 224 0.81 3.11 -14.24
CA LEU A 224 -0.12 3.62 -15.25
C LEU A 224 -1.49 2.93 -15.14
N LEU A 225 -1.48 1.62 -14.86
CA LEU A 225 -2.68 0.83 -14.68
C LEU A 225 -3.40 1.10 -13.36
N ALA A 226 -2.74 1.74 -12.38
CA ALA A 226 -3.33 2.20 -11.14
C ALA A 226 -4.51 3.17 -11.43
N PRO A 227 -5.77 2.72 -11.28
CA PRO A 227 -6.90 3.56 -11.64
C PRO A 227 -7.11 4.65 -10.58
N PRO A 228 -7.57 5.85 -10.96
CA PRO A 228 -8.17 6.76 -9.99
C PRO A 228 -9.48 6.12 -9.51
N LEU A 229 -9.45 5.46 -8.35
CA LEU A 229 -10.60 4.71 -7.81
C LEU A 229 -11.84 5.58 -7.50
N PHE A 230 -11.73 6.92 -7.60
CA PHE A 230 -12.78 7.87 -7.18
C PHE A 230 -13.13 8.96 -8.22
N GLU A 231 -12.92 8.73 -9.52
CA GLU A 231 -13.50 9.61 -10.56
C GLU A 231 -15.02 9.45 -10.73
N ARG A 232 -15.64 8.47 -10.06
CA ARG A 232 -17.02 8.06 -10.28
C ARG A 232 -17.96 8.53 -9.15
N ARG A 233 -18.19 9.84 -9.01
CA ARG A 233 -19.41 10.50 -8.43
C ARG A 233 -19.21 12.00 -8.15
N GLN A 234 -18.85 12.79 -9.16
CA GLN A 234 -18.98 14.27 -9.13
C GLN A 234 -19.96 14.80 -10.19
N LYS A 235 -20.81 13.93 -10.76
CA LYS A 235 -21.96 14.31 -11.58
C LYS A 235 -23.22 13.75 -10.95
N VAL A 236 -23.72 14.37 -9.89
CA VAL A 236 -25.14 14.64 -9.59
C VAL A 236 -25.15 15.82 -8.62
#